data_AF-Q9VBN7-F1
#
_entry.id   AF-Q9VBN7-F1
#
_cell.length_a   1.000
_cell.length_b   1.000
_cell.length_c   1.000
_cell.angle_alpha   90.00
_cell.angle_beta   90.00
_cell.angle_gamma   90.00
#
_symmetry.space_group_name_H-M   'P 1'
#
loop_
_entity.id
_entity.type
_entity.pdbx_description
1 polymer ?
#
loop_
_entity_poly.entity_id
_entity_poly.type
_entity_poly.pdbx_seq_one_letter_code
_entity_poly.pdbx_strand_id
1 'polypeptide(L)'
;MHLLQEPVNKLKFFHALVAGGVAGMVVDIALFPIDTVKTRLQSELGFWRAGGFRGIYKGLAPAAAGSAPTAALFFCTYECGKQFLSSVTQTKDSPYVHMAAASAAEVLACLIRVPVEIAKQRSQTLQGNKQSGLQILLRAYRTEGLKRGLYRGFGSTIMREIPFSLIQFPLWEYFKLQWTPLTGFDSTPFSVALCGAVAGGISAGLTTPLDVVKTRIMLAERESLNRRRSARRILHGIYLERGFSGLFAGFVPRVLWITLGGAFFFGFYDLTTRILGATSTDH
;
A
#
# COMPACT_ATOMS: atom_id res chain seq x y z
N MET A 1 -30.59 31.68 -13.05
CA MET A 1 -29.19 31.97 -13.44
C MET A 1 -28.26 30.94 -12.75
N HIS A 2 -28.40 29.65 -13.08
CA HIS A 2 -27.79 28.53 -12.32
C HIS A 2 -27.27 27.36 -13.19
N LEU A 3 -27.08 27.57 -14.50
CA LEU A 3 -26.82 26.47 -15.45
C LEU A 3 -25.44 26.48 -16.13
N LEU A 4 -24.48 27.31 -15.70
CA LEU A 4 -23.17 27.44 -16.38
C LEU A 4 -21.94 27.00 -15.54
N GLN A 5 -22.12 26.47 -14.33
CA GLN A 5 -21.00 26.11 -13.44
C GLN A 5 -20.67 24.60 -13.41
N GLU A 6 -21.47 23.78 -14.11
CA GLU A 6 -21.33 22.32 -14.20
C GLU A 6 -20.13 21.78 -15.01
N PRO A 7 -19.64 22.40 -16.11
CA PRO A 7 -18.59 21.77 -16.93
C PRO A 7 -17.19 21.88 -16.30
N VAL A 8 -16.90 22.99 -15.59
CA VAL A 8 -15.56 23.26 -15.03
C VAL A 8 -15.21 22.28 -13.90
N ASN A 9 -16.20 21.88 -13.10
CA ASN A 9 -15.98 20.91 -12.01
C ASN A 9 -15.74 19.49 -12.54
N LYS A 10 -16.45 19.09 -13.60
CA LYS A 10 -16.26 17.76 -14.22
C LYS A 10 -14.89 17.63 -14.88
N LEU A 11 -14.44 18.66 -15.59
CA LEU A 11 -13.11 18.65 -16.23
C LEU A 11 -11.98 18.61 -15.19
N LYS A 12 -12.07 19.43 -14.14
CA LYS A 12 -11.10 19.40 -13.03
C LYS A 12 -11.05 18.05 -12.32
N PHE A 13 -12.21 17.44 -12.05
CA PHE A 13 -12.28 16.12 -11.46
C PHE A 13 -11.67 15.05 -12.37
N PHE A 14 -11.99 15.08 -13.67
CA PHE A 14 -11.44 14.15 -14.65
C PHE A 14 -9.92 14.29 -14.77
N HIS A 15 -9.39 15.52 -14.82
CA HIS A 15 -7.94 15.75 -14.81
C HIS A 15 -7.28 15.23 -13.54
N ALA A 16 -7.85 15.49 -12.37
CA ALA A 16 -7.33 14.97 -11.11
C ALA A 16 -7.34 13.43 -11.07
N LEU A 17 -8.38 12.79 -11.62
CA LEU A 17 -8.50 11.34 -11.72
C LEU A 17 -7.43 10.75 -12.64
N VAL A 18 -7.27 11.31 -13.85
CA VAL A 18 -6.26 10.86 -14.82
C VAL A 18 -4.85 11.10 -14.26
N ALA A 19 -4.57 12.29 -13.70
CA ALA A 19 -3.30 12.61 -13.08
C ALA A 19 -2.97 11.68 -11.91
N GLY A 20 -3.94 11.40 -11.03
CA GLY A 20 -3.78 10.44 -9.94
C GLY A 20 -3.52 9.01 -10.43
N GLY A 21 -4.24 8.57 -11.47
CA GLY A 21 -4.07 7.25 -12.07
C GLY A 21 -2.70 7.07 -12.73
N VAL A 22 -2.26 8.06 -13.53
CA VAL A 22 -0.93 8.06 -14.17
C VAL A 22 0.16 8.12 -13.12
N ALA A 23 0.07 9.02 -12.14
CA ALA A 23 1.04 9.14 -11.07
C ALA A 23 1.19 7.82 -10.28
N GLY A 24 0.07 7.21 -9.90
CA GLY A 24 0.06 5.92 -9.22
C GLY A 24 0.71 4.80 -10.05
N MET A 25 0.38 4.72 -11.34
CA MET A 25 0.98 3.72 -12.25
C MET A 25 2.48 3.93 -12.41
N VAL A 26 2.94 5.17 -12.57
CA VAL A 26 4.35 5.49 -12.71
C VAL A 26 5.12 5.13 -11.43
N VAL A 27 4.57 5.44 -10.26
CA VAL A 27 5.14 5.03 -8.97
C VAL A 27 5.26 3.51 -8.89
N ASP A 28 4.18 2.79 -9.22
CA ASP A 28 4.16 1.34 -9.19
C ASP A 28 5.20 0.75 -10.14
N ILE A 29 5.36 1.27 -11.36
CA ILE A 29 6.36 0.81 -12.34
C ILE A 29 7.78 1.16 -11.90
N ALA A 30 8.04 2.42 -11.52
CA ALA A 30 9.38 2.90 -11.18
C ALA A 30 9.93 2.22 -9.94
N LEU A 31 9.08 2.00 -8.93
CA LEU A 31 9.49 1.44 -7.64
C LEU A 31 9.21 -0.06 -7.52
N PHE A 32 8.61 -0.69 -8.54
CA PHE A 32 8.36 -2.14 -8.56
C PHE A 32 9.58 -3.00 -8.25
N PRO A 33 10.79 -2.70 -8.80
CA PRO A 33 11.98 -3.48 -8.49
C PRO A 33 12.31 -3.53 -7.00
N ILE A 34 12.11 -2.41 -6.29
CA ILE A 34 12.35 -2.29 -4.86
C ILE A 34 11.35 -3.16 -4.08
N ASP A 35 10.07 -3.15 -4.48
CA ASP A 35 9.04 -4.01 -3.88
C ASP A 35 9.37 -5.49 -4.07
N THR A 36 9.82 -5.89 -5.27
CA THR A 36 10.22 -7.27 -5.54
C THR A 36 11.44 -7.69 -4.73
N VAL A 37 12.46 -6.84 -4.61
CA VAL A 37 13.63 -7.10 -3.76
C VAL A 37 13.22 -7.26 -2.29
N LYS A 38 12.36 -6.38 -1.78
CA LYS A 38 11.78 -6.48 -0.43
C LYS A 38 11.08 -7.83 -0.22
N THR A 39 10.13 -8.19 -1.09
CA THR A 39 9.37 -9.45 -0.97
C THR A 39 10.30 -10.67 -0.98
N ARG A 40 11.34 -10.67 -1.82
CA ARG A 40 12.31 -11.78 -1.91
C ARG A 40 13.20 -11.89 -0.68
N LEU A 41 13.60 -10.76 -0.08
CA LEU A 41 14.35 -10.74 1.18
C LEU A 41 13.50 -11.25 2.35
N GLN A 42 12.21 -10.93 2.36
CA GLN A 42 11.25 -11.36 3.38
C GLN A 42 10.79 -12.82 3.22
N SER A 43 10.93 -13.39 2.03
CA SER A 43 10.62 -14.79 1.74
C SER A 43 11.44 -15.73 2.63
N GLU A 44 10.78 -16.79 3.11
CA GLU A 44 11.45 -17.86 3.85
C GLU A 44 12.55 -18.55 3.03
N LEU A 45 12.35 -18.69 1.72
CA LEU A 45 13.32 -19.27 0.79
C LEU A 45 14.64 -18.48 0.78
N GLY A 46 14.62 -17.20 1.15
CA GLY A 46 15.71 -16.26 1.00
C GLY A 46 15.82 -15.69 -0.41
N PHE A 47 16.59 -14.61 -0.55
CA PHE A 47 16.64 -13.76 -1.75
C PHE A 47 16.95 -14.53 -3.04
N TRP A 48 18.03 -15.33 -3.04
CA TRP A 48 18.48 -16.05 -4.23
C TRP A 48 17.51 -17.16 -4.66
N ARG A 49 17.01 -17.96 -3.70
CA ARG A 49 16.01 -19.01 -3.98
C ARG A 49 14.63 -18.44 -4.31
N ALA A 50 14.34 -17.20 -3.94
CA ALA A 50 13.15 -16.48 -4.37
C ALA A 50 13.29 -15.81 -5.75
N GLY A 51 14.43 -15.98 -6.44
CA GLY A 51 14.67 -15.49 -7.80
C GLY A 51 15.70 -14.37 -7.94
N GLY A 52 16.30 -13.91 -6.85
CA GLY A 52 17.37 -12.89 -6.86
C GLY A 52 16.92 -11.60 -7.56
N PHE A 53 17.63 -11.21 -8.62
CA PHE A 53 17.27 -10.07 -9.49
C PHE A 53 16.57 -10.49 -10.79
N ARG A 54 16.26 -11.77 -11.00
CA ARG A 54 15.59 -12.21 -12.23
C ARG A 54 14.10 -11.92 -12.19
N GLY A 55 13.54 -11.33 -13.25
CA GLY A 55 12.11 -11.04 -13.34
C GLY A 55 11.61 -10.10 -12.25
N ILE A 56 12.32 -8.99 -12.01
CA ILE A 56 11.95 -7.97 -11.01
C ILE A 56 10.56 -7.37 -11.21
N TYR A 57 9.99 -7.43 -12.41
CA TYR A 57 8.63 -6.97 -12.74
C TYR A 57 7.53 -8.05 -12.64
N LYS A 58 7.88 -9.27 -12.19
CA LYS A 58 6.88 -10.32 -11.97
C LYS A 58 5.92 -9.88 -10.85
N GLY A 59 4.62 -9.82 -11.17
CA GLY A 59 3.58 -9.35 -10.24
C GLY A 59 3.12 -7.91 -10.49
N LEU A 60 3.71 -7.18 -11.44
CA LEU A 60 3.27 -5.82 -11.77
C LEU A 60 1.82 -5.80 -12.28
N ALA A 61 1.47 -6.74 -13.17
CA ALA A 61 0.12 -6.83 -13.73
C ALA A 61 -1.00 -6.98 -12.68
N PRO A 62 -0.95 -7.94 -11.73
CA PRO A 62 -1.97 -7.98 -10.68
C PRO A 62 -1.94 -6.73 -9.78
N ALA A 63 -0.77 -6.17 -9.48
CA ALA A 63 -0.66 -4.94 -8.68
C ALA A 63 -1.40 -3.77 -9.35
N ALA A 64 -1.09 -3.52 -10.62
CA ALA A 64 -1.72 -2.49 -11.45
C ALA A 64 -3.24 -2.71 -11.56
N ALA A 65 -3.68 -3.95 -11.83
CA ALA A 65 -5.09 -4.29 -11.95
C ALA A 65 -5.88 -4.09 -10.64
N GLY A 66 -5.23 -4.25 -9.49
CA GLY A 66 -5.85 -4.10 -8.18
C GLY A 66 -5.82 -2.68 -7.61
N SER A 67 -4.96 -1.80 -8.12
CA SER A 67 -4.71 -0.47 -7.55
C SER A 67 -5.97 0.41 -7.54
N ALA A 68 -6.55 0.66 -8.73
CA ALA A 68 -7.73 1.51 -8.85
C ALA A 68 -8.98 0.96 -8.12
N PRO A 69 -9.35 -0.34 -8.22
CA PRO A 69 -10.48 -0.88 -7.47
C PRO A 69 -10.28 -0.84 -5.95
N THR A 70 -9.06 -1.06 -5.46
CA THR A 70 -8.76 -0.97 -4.02
C THR A 70 -8.93 0.47 -3.53
N ALA A 71 -8.40 1.45 -4.28
CA ALA A 71 -8.53 2.86 -3.96
C ALA A 71 -10.00 3.31 -4.00
N ALA A 72 -10.75 2.90 -5.04
CA ALA A 72 -12.18 3.22 -5.15
C ALA A 72 -12.97 2.67 -3.96
N LEU A 73 -12.75 1.41 -3.58
CA LEU A 73 -13.43 0.82 -2.43
C LEU A 73 -13.06 1.53 -1.12
N PHE A 74 -11.80 1.90 -0.93
CA PHE A 74 -11.37 2.70 0.22
C PHE A 74 -12.10 4.05 0.27
N PHE A 75 -12.01 4.87 -0.79
CA PHE A 75 -12.58 6.23 -0.78
C PHE A 75 -14.10 6.22 -0.70
N CYS A 76 -14.79 5.33 -1.43
CA CYS A 76 -16.25 5.18 -1.33
C CYS A 76 -16.69 4.80 0.09
N THR A 77 -15.98 3.86 0.73
CA THR A 77 -16.29 3.44 2.10
C THR A 77 -15.99 4.55 3.09
N TYR A 78 -14.89 5.26 2.92
CA TYR A 78 -14.49 6.37 3.77
C TYR A 78 -15.53 7.51 3.73
N GLU A 79 -15.96 7.92 2.54
CA GLU A 79 -16.98 8.98 2.39
C GLU A 79 -18.34 8.56 2.96
N CYS A 80 -18.81 7.35 2.65
CA CYS A 80 -20.05 6.82 3.20
C CYS A 80 -19.98 6.68 4.73
N GLY A 81 -18.86 6.17 5.25
CA GLY A 81 -18.62 6.01 6.68
C GLY A 81 -18.58 7.34 7.42
N LYS A 82 -17.91 8.36 6.86
CA LYS A 82 -17.92 9.72 7.41
C LYS A 82 -19.32 10.31 7.45
N GLN A 83 -20.09 10.20 6.36
CA GLN A 83 -21.46 10.74 6.30
C GLN A 83 -22.36 10.08 7.34
N PHE A 84 -22.29 8.76 7.46
CA PHE A 84 -23.05 7.99 8.44
C PHE A 84 -22.64 8.31 9.89
N LEU A 85 -21.34 8.34 10.20
CA LEU A 85 -20.87 8.62 11.56
C LEU A 85 -21.10 10.08 11.97
N SER A 86 -20.96 11.03 11.04
CA SER A 86 -21.24 12.45 11.30
C SER A 86 -22.73 12.68 11.58
N SER A 87 -23.63 11.95 10.89
CA SER A 87 -25.07 12.06 11.15
C SER A 87 -25.47 11.46 12.49
N VAL A 88 -24.84 10.35 12.90
CA VAL A 88 -25.11 9.68 14.19
C VAL A 88 -24.52 10.46 15.36
N THR A 89 -23.30 10.98 15.24
CA THR A 89 -22.61 11.66 16.35
C THR A 89 -22.97 13.13 16.48
N GLN A 90 -23.61 13.74 15.47
CA GLN A 90 -23.79 15.18 15.32
C GLN A 90 -22.48 15.99 15.39
N THR A 91 -21.33 15.32 15.29
CA THR A 91 -20.01 15.97 15.26
C THR A 91 -19.47 15.93 13.84
N LYS A 92 -19.58 17.05 13.15
CA LYS A 92 -18.96 17.22 11.84
C LYS A 92 -17.45 17.43 12.04
N ASP A 93 -16.65 16.72 11.25
CA ASP A 93 -15.19 16.85 11.20
C ASP A 93 -14.45 16.48 12.51
N SER A 94 -15.06 15.65 13.36
CA SER A 94 -14.40 15.13 14.56
C SER A 94 -13.30 14.11 14.18
N PRO A 95 -12.07 14.20 14.76
CA PRO A 95 -11.00 13.24 14.49
C PRO A 95 -11.43 11.77 14.69
N TYR A 96 -12.29 11.50 15.68
CA TYR A 96 -12.81 10.15 15.93
C TYR A 96 -13.65 9.60 14.78
N VAL A 97 -14.46 10.46 14.14
CA VAL A 97 -15.27 10.10 12.97
C VAL A 97 -14.36 9.76 11.79
N HIS A 98 -13.35 10.59 11.52
CA HIS A 98 -12.36 10.32 10.47
C HIS A 98 -11.59 9.02 10.72
N MET A 99 -11.14 8.78 11.96
CA MET A 99 -10.41 7.56 12.33
C MET A 99 -11.26 6.30 12.17
N ALA A 100 -12.52 6.33 12.61
CA ALA A 100 -13.44 5.19 12.50
C ALA A 100 -13.80 4.91 11.03
N ALA A 101 -14.13 5.95 10.25
CA ALA A 101 -14.42 5.81 8.82
C ALA A 101 -13.21 5.28 8.03
N ALA A 102 -12.01 5.82 8.29
CA ALA A 102 -10.78 5.37 7.64
C ALA A 102 -10.42 3.92 8.02
N SER A 103 -10.64 3.53 9.28
CA SER A 103 -10.40 2.14 9.73
C SER A 103 -11.34 1.15 9.05
N ALA A 104 -12.63 1.49 8.94
CA ALA A 104 -13.61 0.67 8.22
C ALA A 104 -13.27 0.58 6.72
N ALA A 105 -12.88 1.70 6.10
CA ALA A 105 -12.43 1.76 4.72
C ALA A 105 -11.20 0.88 4.47
N GLU A 106 -10.23 0.88 5.38
CA GLU A 106 -9.01 0.07 5.27
C GLU A 106 -9.32 -1.44 5.33
N VAL A 107 -10.23 -1.84 6.22
CA VAL A 107 -10.70 -3.24 6.34
C VAL A 107 -11.46 -3.68 5.08
N LEU A 108 -12.35 -2.84 4.55
CA LEU A 108 -13.09 -3.17 3.34
C LEU A 108 -12.17 -3.20 2.10
N ALA A 109 -11.24 -2.27 1.99
CA ALA A 109 -10.24 -2.29 0.93
C ALA A 109 -9.33 -3.54 0.99
N CYS A 110 -9.13 -4.15 2.18
CA CYS A 110 -8.44 -5.45 2.30
C CYS A 110 -9.12 -6.56 1.49
N LEU A 111 -10.43 -6.46 1.19
CA LEU A 111 -11.16 -7.47 0.43
C LEU A 111 -10.62 -7.65 -1.00
N ILE A 112 -10.21 -6.54 -1.62
CA ILE A 112 -9.58 -6.55 -2.96
C ILE A 112 -8.06 -6.66 -2.83
N ARG A 113 -7.49 -5.93 -1.88
CA ARG A 113 -6.03 -5.81 -1.72
C ARG A 113 -5.37 -7.15 -1.41
N VAL A 114 -5.95 -7.97 -0.53
CA VAL A 114 -5.31 -9.21 -0.08
C VAL A 114 -5.15 -10.22 -1.24
N PRO A 115 -6.19 -10.56 -2.02
CA PRO A 115 -6.00 -11.39 -3.22
C PRO A 115 -4.97 -10.81 -4.20
N VAL A 116 -5.00 -9.50 -4.44
CA VAL A 116 -4.04 -8.83 -5.33
C VAL A 116 -2.60 -8.98 -4.81
N GLU A 117 -2.38 -8.75 -3.51
CA GLU A 117 -1.08 -8.90 -2.88
C GLU A 117 -0.58 -10.34 -2.92
N ILE A 118 -1.45 -11.34 -2.74
CA ILE A 118 -1.08 -12.75 -2.87
C ILE A 118 -0.64 -13.05 -4.31
N ALA A 119 -1.41 -12.60 -5.31
CA ALA A 119 -1.06 -12.77 -6.71
C ALA A 119 0.29 -12.12 -7.03
N LYS A 120 0.50 -10.88 -6.54
CA LYS A 120 1.75 -10.14 -6.69
C LYS A 120 2.93 -10.87 -6.04
N GLN A 121 2.86 -11.16 -4.75
CA GLN A 121 3.97 -11.73 -3.98
C GLN A 121 4.33 -13.14 -4.42
N ARG A 122 3.34 -13.99 -4.71
CA ARG A 122 3.60 -15.32 -5.28
C ARG A 122 4.26 -15.18 -6.66
N SER A 123 3.80 -14.26 -7.52
CA SER A 123 4.46 -14.00 -8.81
C SER A 123 5.92 -13.55 -8.65
N GLN A 124 6.22 -12.71 -7.65
CA GLN A 124 7.57 -12.22 -7.35
C GLN A 124 8.54 -13.33 -6.92
N THR A 125 8.04 -14.44 -6.36
CA THR A 125 8.84 -15.55 -5.81
C THR A 125 8.83 -16.83 -6.66
N LEU A 126 7.87 -16.98 -7.57
CA LEU A 126 7.79 -18.13 -8.47
C LEU A 126 9.01 -18.22 -9.40
N GLN A 127 9.78 -19.29 -9.20
CA GLN A 127 10.80 -19.75 -10.14
C GLN A 127 10.13 -20.64 -11.22
N GLY A 128 10.39 -20.38 -12.50
CA GLY A 128 9.82 -21.14 -13.62
C GLY A 128 8.72 -20.41 -14.40
N ASN A 129 7.73 -21.19 -14.88
CA ASN A 129 6.71 -20.79 -15.84
C ASN A 129 6.00 -19.50 -15.44
N LYS A 130 5.83 -18.61 -16.43
CA LYS A 130 5.07 -17.36 -16.27
C LYS A 130 3.60 -17.70 -16.01
N GLN A 131 3.18 -17.64 -14.74
CA GLN A 131 1.77 -17.74 -14.37
C GLN A 131 1.15 -16.34 -14.32
N SER A 132 -0.04 -16.19 -14.88
CA SER A 132 -0.81 -14.95 -14.72
C SER A 132 -1.31 -14.82 -13.28
N GLY A 133 -1.56 -13.58 -12.82
CA GLY A 133 -2.11 -13.35 -11.49
C GLY A 133 -3.40 -14.13 -11.24
N LEU A 134 -4.27 -14.23 -12.25
CA LEU A 134 -5.50 -15.03 -12.19
C LEU A 134 -5.22 -16.52 -12.04
N GLN A 135 -4.23 -17.08 -12.73
CA GLN A 135 -3.84 -18.49 -12.57
C GLN A 135 -3.33 -18.78 -11.16
N ILE A 136 -2.55 -17.87 -10.57
CA ILE A 136 -2.06 -17.98 -9.19
C ILE A 136 -3.24 -18.01 -8.22
N LEU A 137 -4.23 -17.13 -8.40
CA LEU A 137 -5.43 -17.06 -7.55
C LEU A 137 -6.35 -18.28 -7.73
N LEU A 138 -6.62 -18.69 -8.96
CA LEU A 138 -7.39 -19.90 -9.27
C LEU A 138 -6.74 -21.14 -8.66
N ARG A 139 -5.41 -21.27 -8.77
CA ARG A 139 -4.66 -22.35 -8.13
C ARG A 139 -4.81 -22.28 -6.61
N ALA A 140 -4.57 -21.13 -6.00
CA ALA A 140 -4.71 -20.94 -4.55
C ALA A 140 -6.13 -21.29 -4.06
N TYR A 141 -7.16 -20.86 -4.78
CA TYR A 141 -8.55 -21.18 -4.48
C TYR A 141 -8.81 -22.70 -4.59
N ARG A 142 -8.37 -23.34 -5.67
CA ARG A 142 -8.57 -24.78 -5.88
C ARG A 142 -7.79 -25.65 -4.88
N THR A 143 -6.59 -25.26 -4.48
CA THR A 143 -5.71 -26.08 -3.61
C THR A 143 -5.85 -25.78 -2.12
N GLU A 144 -6.17 -24.54 -1.74
CA GLU A 144 -6.19 -24.07 -0.35
C GLU A 144 -7.57 -23.51 0.08
N GLY A 145 -8.49 -23.27 -0.87
CA GLY A 145 -9.81 -22.70 -0.61
C GLY A 145 -9.81 -21.17 -0.44
N LEU A 146 -10.96 -20.61 -0.05
CA LEU A 146 -11.15 -19.16 0.06
C LEU A 146 -10.31 -18.55 1.18
N LYS A 147 -10.48 -19.01 2.42
CA LYS A 147 -9.83 -18.43 3.61
C LYS A 147 -8.32 -18.66 3.66
N ARG A 148 -7.87 -19.87 3.34
CA ARG A 148 -6.44 -20.24 3.42
C ARG A 148 -5.68 -20.01 2.11
N GLY A 149 -6.38 -19.88 0.99
CA GLY A 149 -5.79 -19.55 -0.32
C GLY A 149 -5.92 -18.06 -0.65
N LEU A 150 -7.11 -17.59 -1.03
CA LEU A 150 -7.33 -16.22 -1.54
C LEU A 150 -7.24 -15.11 -0.48
N TYR A 151 -7.62 -15.40 0.76
CA TYR A 151 -7.57 -14.44 1.88
C TYR A 151 -6.47 -14.75 2.88
N ARG A 152 -5.46 -15.48 2.41
CA ARG A 152 -4.31 -15.87 3.20
C ARG A 152 -3.55 -14.62 3.65
N GLY A 153 -3.46 -14.43 4.96
CA GLY A 153 -2.78 -13.27 5.54
C GLY A 153 -3.67 -12.03 5.69
N PHE A 154 -5.00 -12.13 5.54
CA PHE A 154 -5.91 -11.03 5.86
C PHE A 154 -5.69 -10.51 7.29
N GLY A 155 -5.66 -11.41 8.29
CA GLY A 155 -5.39 -11.03 9.68
C GLY A 155 -4.00 -10.45 9.92
N SER A 156 -2.96 -10.97 9.25
CA SER A 156 -1.60 -10.41 9.35
C SER A 156 -1.46 -9.06 8.63
N THR A 157 -2.28 -8.81 7.61
CA THR A 157 -2.36 -7.53 6.91
C THR A 157 -2.91 -6.48 7.87
N ILE A 158 -4.08 -6.73 8.47
CA ILE A 158 -4.67 -5.83 9.47
C ILE A 158 -3.72 -5.59 10.65
N MET A 159 -3.08 -6.65 11.16
CA MET A 159 -2.10 -6.56 12.24
C MET A 159 -0.90 -5.67 11.87
N ARG A 160 -0.55 -5.54 10.59
CA ARG A 160 0.50 -4.64 10.11
C ARG A 160 -0.02 -3.23 9.88
N GLU A 161 -1.18 -3.08 9.23
CA GLU A 161 -1.74 -1.77 8.88
C GLU A 161 -2.05 -0.94 10.12
N ILE A 162 -2.65 -1.53 11.16
CA ILE A 162 -3.07 -0.79 12.35
C ILE A 162 -1.86 -0.12 13.05
N PRO A 163 -0.79 -0.84 13.44
CA PRO A 163 0.41 -0.21 14.00
C PRO A 163 1.09 0.76 13.03
N PHE A 164 1.09 0.48 11.73
CA PHE A 164 1.69 1.37 10.74
C PHE A 164 0.98 2.74 10.72
N SER A 165 -0.35 2.74 10.66
CA SER A 165 -1.17 3.94 10.69
C SER A 165 -1.09 4.69 12.03
N LEU A 166 -1.10 3.98 13.16
CA LEU A 166 -0.99 4.57 14.49
C LEU A 166 0.34 5.29 14.73
N ILE A 167 1.40 4.92 14.01
CA ILE A 167 2.69 5.61 14.08
C ILE A 167 2.76 6.71 13.01
N GLN A 168 2.32 6.42 11.77
CA GLN A 168 2.50 7.32 10.63
C GLN A 168 1.71 8.61 10.81
N PHE A 169 0.41 8.53 11.14
CA PHE A 169 -0.43 9.73 11.18
C PHE A 169 -0.01 10.71 12.27
N PRO A 170 0.23 10.29 13.55
CA PRO A 170 0.71 11.21 14.57
C PRO A 170 2.08 11.83 14.23
N LEU A 171 3.01 11.05 13.66
CA LEU A 171 4.30 11.59 13.22
C LEU A 171 4.12 12.59 12.07
N TRP A 172 3.25 12.29 11.10
CA TRP A 172 2.98 13.19 9.98
C TRP A 172 2.37 14.52 10.47
N GLU A 173 1.38 14.47 11.36
CA GLU A 173 0.80 15.67 11.98
C GLU A 173 1.87 16.46 12.76
N TYR A 174 2.67 15.78 13.57
CA TYR A 174 3.76 16.41 14.31
C TYR A 174 4.76 17.12 13.37
N PHE A 175 5.22 16.45 12.30
CA PHE A 175 6.16 17.05 11.35
C PHE A 175 5.55 18.22 10.58
N LYS A 176 4.25 18.18 10.23
CA LYS A 176 3.56 19.34 9.62
C LYS A 176 3.54 20.54 10.58
N LEU A 177 3.19 20.31 11.85
CA LEU A 177 3.14 21.38 12.86
C LEU A 177 4.51 21.99 13.15
N GLN A 178 5.57 21.18 13.11
CA GLN A 178 6.95 21.66 13.32
C GLN A 178 7.60 22.24 12.05
N TRP A 179 6.99 22.09 10.87
CA TRP A 179 7.59 22.51 9.60
C TRP A 179 7.89 24.02 9.58
N THR A 180 6.88 24.86 9.80
CA THR A 180 7.03 26.32 9.77
C THR A 180 7.91 26.83 10.91
N PRO A 181 7.76 26.37 12.17
CA PRO A 181 8.69 26.73 13.24
C PRO A 181 10.16 26.39 12.96
N LEU A 182 10.46 25.26 12.31
CA LEU A 182 11.83 24.82 12.06
C LEU A 182 12.45 25.41 10.79
N THR A 183 11.65 25.64 9.75
CA THR A 183 12.14 26.07 8.43
C THR A 183 11.93 27.55 8.15
N GLY A 184 11.02 28.21 8.87
CA GLY A 184 10.58 29.58 8.58
C GLY A 184 9.68 29.73 7.34
N PHE A 185 9.38 28.63 6.64
CA PHE A 185 8.53 28.64 5.44
C PHE A 185 7.14 28.06 5.72
N ASP A 186 6.14 28.56 5.02
CA ASP A 186 4.80 27.98 5.05
C ASP A 186 4.79 26.55 4.50
N SER A 187 3.83 25.76 4.99
CA SER A 187 3.66 24.38 4.55
C SER A 187 3.11 24.34 3.12
N THR A 188 3.94 23.93 2.17
CA THR A 188 3.55 23.67 0.78
C THR A 188 3.06 22.22 0.63
N PRO A 189 2.28 21.89 -0.43
CA PRO A 189 1.91 20.50 -0.69
C PRO A 189 3.11 19.54 -0.77
N PHE A 190 4.23 20.03 -1.29
CA PHE A 190 5.48 19.26 -1.36
C PHE A 190 6.10 19.04 0.03
N SER A 191 6.13 20.05 0.90
CA SER A 191 6.66 19.85 2.26
C SER A 191 5.77 18.95 3.10
N VAL A 192 4.45 19.08 2.96
CA VAL A 192 3.48 18.16 3.59
C VAL A 192 3.69 16.72 3.13
N ALA A 193 3.96 16.52 1.83
CA ALA A 193 4.31 15.23 1.27
C ALA A 193 5.64 14.70 1.83
N LEU A 194 6.66 15.54 1.97
CA LEU A 194 7.95 15.17 2.54
C LEU A 194 7.81 14.75 4.00
N CYS A 195 7.04 15.49 4.81
CA CYS A 195 6.67 15.09 6.17
C CYS A 195 6.01 13.70 6.18
N GLY A 196 5.10 13.45 5.23
CA GLY A 196 4.44 12.15 5.07
C GLY A 196 5.39 11.03 4.68
N ALA A 197 6.37 11.31 3.81
CA ALA A 197 7.40 10.38 3.37
C ALA A 197 8.37 10.01 4.51
N VAL A 198 8.75 10.97 5.35
CA VAL A 198 9.61 10.75 6.53
C VAL A 198 8.85 9.96 7.60
N ALA A 199 7.62 10.39 7.94
CA ALA A 199 6.76 9.67 8.88
C ALA A 199 6.49 8.24 8.41
N GLY A 200 6.16 8.08 7.13
CA GLY A 200 5.95 6.77 6.50
C GLY A 200 7.20 5.89 6.56
N GLY A 201 8.39 6.45 6.32
CA GLY A 201 9.66 5.74 6.43
C GLY A 201 9.94 5.22 7.84
N ILE A 202 9.74 6.07 8.87
CA ILE A 202 9.89 5.68 10.27
C ILE A 202 8.90 4.57 10.64
N SER A 203 7.63 4.73 10.27
CA SER A 203 6.59 3.72 10.48
C SER A 203 6.89 2.41 9.77
N ALA A 204 7.42 2.46 8.54
CA ALA A 204 7.84 1.28 7.80
C ALA A 204 8.95 0.55 8.55
N GLY A 205 9.94 1.31 9.05
CA GLY A 205 11.04 0.76 9.80
C GLY A 205 10.57 -0.01 11.04
N LEU A 206 9.80 0.65 11.90
CA LEU A 206 9.30 0.08 13.16
C LEU A 206 8.37 -1.11 12.94
N THR A 207 7.57 -1.10 11.88
CA THR A 207 6.64 -2.20 11.59
C THR A 207 7.22 -3.28 10.66
N THR A 208 8.53 -3.24 10.34
CA THR A 208 9.16 -4.24 9.45
C THR A 208 8.97 -5.67 9.94
N PRO A 209 9.13 -6.00 11.23
CA PRO A 209 8.89 -7.36 11.70
C PRO A 209 7.48 -7.89 11.39
N LEU A 210 6.46 -7.03 11.46
CA LEU A 210 5.07 -7.42 11.14
C LEU A 210 4.89 -7.64 9.63
N ASP A 211 5.57 -6.86 8.80
CA ASP A 211 5.58 -7.02 7.34
C ASP A 211 6.28 -8.33 6.93
N VAL A 212 7.40 -8.69 7.58
CA VAL A 212 8.05 -10.00 7.37
C VAL A 212 7.08 -11.15 7.69
N VAL A 213 6.34 -11.06 8.80
CA VAL A 213 5.32 -12.06 9.16
C VAL A 213 4.22 -12.14 8.11
N LYS A 214 3.67 -10.99 7.67
CA LYS A 214 2.65 -10.92 6.62
C LYS A 214 3.13 -11.60 5.34
N THR A 215 4.31 -11.21 4.85
CA THR A 215 4.88 -11.74 3.61
C THR A 215 5.17 -13.23 3.71
N ARG A 216 5.74 -13.73 4.82
CA ARG A 216 5.92 -15.18 5.01
C ARG A 216 4.60 -15.93 5.06
N ILE A 217 3.57 -15.38 5.70
CA ILE A 217 2.24 -15.99 5.71
C ILE A 217 1.67 -16.06 4.30
N MET A 218 1.71 -14.97 3.52
CA MET A 218 1.15 -14.92 2.16
C MET A 218 1.88 -15.84 1.16
N LEU A 219 3.21 -15.97 1.31
CA LEU A 219 4.06 -16.78 0.43
C LEU A 219 4.11 -18.27 0.76
N ALA A 220 3.84 -18.64 2.02
CA ALA A 220 4.05 -20.01 2.47
C ALA A 220 3.18 -21.03 1.68
N GLU A 221 3.64 -22.26 1.54
CA GLU A 221 2.91 -23.31 0.78
C GLU A 221 2.04 -24.18 1.70
N ARG A 222 1.15 -24.99 1.12
CA ARG A 222 0.13 -25.78 1.86
C ARG A 222 0.71 -26.62 3.00
N GLU A 223 1.88 -27.20 2.82
CA GLU A 223 2.52 -28.08 3.83
C GLU A 223 3.01 -27.33 5.08
N SER A 224 3.30 -26.03 4.94
CA SER A 224 3.73 -25.18 6.05
C SER A 224 2.57 -24.61 6.87
N LEU A 225 1.34 -24.63 6.32
CA LEU A 225 0.13 -24.04 6.92
C LEU A 225 -0.23 -24.65 8.28
N ASN A 226 0.07 -25.94 8.49
CA ASN A 226 -0.24 -26.60 9.74
C ASN A 226 0.78 -26.26 10.85
N ARG A 227 2.01 -25.89 10.50
CA ARG A 227 3.08 -25.64 11.48
C ARG A 227 3.09 -24.21 12.04
N ARG A 228 2.63 -23.20 11.29
CA ARG A 228 2.88 -21.79 11.63
C ARG A 228 1.64 -20.90 11.59
N ARG A 229 0.76 -21.04 12.59
CA ARG A 229 -0.48 -20.24 12.68
C ARG A 229 -0.36 -18.91 13.41
N SER A 230 0.60 -18.76 14.33
CA SER A 230 0.70 -17.57 15.16
C SER A 230 1.86 -16.69 14.73
N ALA A 231 1.60 -15.39 14.56
CA ALA A 231 2.62 -14.37 14.28
C ALA A 231 3.80 -14.47 15.26
N ARG A 232 3.54 -14.72 16.54
CA ARG A 232 4.59 -14.89 17.57
C ARG A 232 5.52 -16.07 17.28
N ARG A 233 4.97 -17.21 16.83
CA ARG A 233 5.80 -18.38 16.46
C ARG A 233 6.62 -18.12 15.21
N ILE A 234 6.09 -17.36 14.26
CA ILE A 234 6.82 -16.97 13.05
C ILE A 234 7.97 -16.04 13.43
N LEU A 235 7.72 -14.99 14.23
CA LEU A 235 8.75 -14.08 14.72
C LEU A 235 9.84 -14.82 15.51
N HIS A 236 9.43 -15.69 16.44
CA HIS A 236 10.36 -16.50 17.22
C HIS A 236 11.19 -17.44 16.34
N GLY A 237 10.56 -18.11 15.37
CA GLY A 237 11.28 -18.94 14.40
C GLY A 237 12.28 -18.15 13.55
N ILE A 238 11.90 -16.96 13.06
CA ILE A 238 12.80 -16.07 12.33
C ILE A 238 13.99 -15.66 13.19
N TYR A 239 13.73 -15.28 14.44
CA TYR A 239 14.75 -14.86 15.38
C TYR A 239 15.74 -15.98 15.67
N LEU A 240 15.28 -17.22 15.85
CA LEU A 240 16.16 -18.38 16.03
C LEU A 240 16.97 -18.72 14.77
N GLU A 241 16.37 -18.61 13.57
CA GLU A 241 17.03 -18.96 12.30
C GLU A 241 18.03 -17.90 11.80
N ARG A 242 17.72 -16.60 11.96
CA ARG A 242 18.48 -15.48 11.35
C ARG A 242 18.71 -14.29 12.28
N GLY A 243 18.27 -14.35 13.53
CA GLY A 243 18.36 -13.25 14.49
C GLY A 243 17.59 -12.00 14.06
N PHE A 244 18.06 -10.84 14.52
CA PHE A 244 17.48 -9.53 14.19
C PHE A 244 17.52 -9.22 12.69
N SER A 245 18.54 -9.69 11.97
CA SER A 245 18.63 -9.50 10.52
C SER A 245 17.45 -10.13 9.76
N GLY A 246 16.93 -11.25 10.28
CA GLY A 246 15.74 -11.91 9.76
C GLY A 246 14.46 -11.14 10.03
N LEU A 247 14.32 -10.58 11.23
CA LEU A 247 13.14 -9.79 11.63
C LEU A 247 13.03 -8.48 10.84
N PHE A 248 14.18 -7.90 10.46
CA PHE A 248 14.28 -6.67 9.68
C PHE A 248 14.64 -6.93 8.21
N ALA A 249 14.39 -8.14 7.72
CA ALA A 249 14.64 -8.48 6.32
C ALA A 249 13.82 -7.57 5.38
N GLY A 250 14.49 -6.90 4.44
CA GLY A 250 13.86 -5.96 3.54
C GLY A 250 13.55 -4.58 4.14
N PHE A 251 14.10 -4.24 5.32
CA PHE A 251 13.97 -2.91 5.93
C PHE A 251 14.32 -1.78 4.97
N VAL A 252 15.55 -1.82 4.40
CA VAL A 252 16.04 -0.78 3.49
C VAL A 252 15.13 -0.59 2.27
N PRO A 253 14.81 -1.62 1.47
CA PRO A 253 13.93 -1.43 0.32
C PRO A 253 12.53 -1.00 0.74
N ARG A 254 12.02 -1.43 1.91
CA ARG A 254 10.71 -0.97 2.40
C ARG A 254 10.69 0.53 2.71
N VAL A 255 11.68 1.02 3.46
CA VAL A 255 11.79 2.45 3.80
C VAL A 255 11.97 3.27 2.54
N LEU A 256 12.88 2.86 1.64
CA LEU A 256 13.10 3.54 0.36
C LEU A 256 11.83 3.60 -0.49
N TRP A 257 11.09 2.49 -0.61
CA TRP A 257 9.85 2.46 -1.40
C TRP A 257 8.81 3.46 -0.88
N ILE A 258 8.60 3.53 0.45
CA ILE A 258 7.63 4.47 1.04
C ILE A 258 8.10 5.92 0.90
N THR A 259 9.36 6.20 1.22
CA THR A 259 9.89 7.56 1.19
C THR A 259 9.96 8.11 -0.23
N LEU A 260 10.38 7.31 -1.21
CA LEU A 260 10.41 7.71 -2.63
C LEU A 260 9.02 7.74 -3.25
N GLY A 261 8.12 6.84 -2.84
CA GLY A 261 6.76 6.72 -3.39
C GLY A 261 5.98 8.04 -3.33
N GLY A 262 6.07 8.75 -2.21
CA GLY A 262 5.46 10.08 -2.08
C GLY A 262 6.03 11.09 -3.08
N ALA A 263 7.35 11.22 -3.15
CA ALA A 263 8.00 12.18 -4.06
C ALA A 263 7.68 11.91 -5.53
N PHE A 264 7.72 10.63 -5.95
CA PHE A 264 7.32 10.23 -7.30
C PHE A 264 5.84 10.53 -7.56
N PHE A 265 4.96 10.18 -6.63
CA PHE A 265 3.52 10.39 -6.80
C PHE A 265 3.21 11.87 -7.03
N PHE A 266 3.68 12.76 -6.16
CA PHE A 266 3.40 14.19 -6.30
C PHE A 266 4.07 14.82 -7.52
N GLY A 267 5.31 14.42 -7.83
CA GLY A 267 6.01 14.92 -9.03
C GLY A 267 5.28 14.56 -10.32
N PHE A 268 4.82 13.30 -10.46
CA PHE A 268 4.09 12.87 -11.65
C PHE A 268 2.63 13.34 -11.65
N TYR A 269 2.01 13.52 -10.49
CA TYR A 269 0.68 14.12 -10.40
C TYR A 269 0.68 15.56 -10.91
N ASP A 270 1.63 16.37 -10.46
CA ASP A 270 1.79 17.76 -10.91
C ASP A 270 2.13 17.82 -12.41
N LEU A 271 3.09 17.01 -12.88
CA LEU A 271 3.44 16.93 -14.30
C LEU A 271 2.23 16.58 -15.18
N THR A 272 1.47 15.54 -14.81
CA THR A 272 0.30 15.11 -15.59
C THR A 272 -0.80 16.17 -15.57
N THR A 273 -1.02 16.82 -14.43
CA THR A 273 -2.00 17.92 -14.30
C THR A 273 -1.63 19.11 -15.18
N ARG A 274 -0.34 19.47 -15.26
CA ARG A 274 0.15 20.55 -16.14
C ARG A 274 -0.03 20.23 -17.62
N ILE A 275 0.27 18.99 -18.03
CA ILE A 275 0.08 18.54 -19.42
C ILE A 275 -1.40 18.60 -19.81
N LEU A 276 -2.29 18.06 -18.97
CA LEU A 276 -3.74 18.09 -19.21
C LEU A 276 -4.32 19.52 -19.18
N GLY A 277 -3.78 20.38 -18.32
CA GLY A 277 -4.12 21.80 -18.26
C GLY A 277 -3.74 22.54 -19.54
N ALA A 278 -2.53 22.33 -20.06
CA ALA A 278 -2.07 22.93 -21.31
C ALA A 278 -2.93 22.50 -22.51
N THR A 279 -3.30 21.22 -22.59
CA THR A 279 -4.20 20.74 -23.65
C THR A 279 -5.62 21.33 -23.59
N SER A 280 -6.02 21.86 -22.43
CA SER A 280 -7.35 22.48 -22.28
C SER A 280 -7.37 23.97 -22.61
N THR A 281 -6.20 24.61 -22.75
CA THR A 281 -6.08 26.02 -23.14
C THR A 281 -5.88 26.24 -24.64
N ASP A 282 -5.61 25.16 -25.40
CA ASP A 282 -5.38 25.20 -26.86
C ASP A 282 -6.64 24.84 -27.70
N HIS A 283 -7.83 24.86 -27.09
CA HIS A 283 -9.15 24.66 -27.73
C HIS A 283 -10.12 25.75 -27.33
#